data_AF-A0A2E7MLL7-F1
#
_entry.id   AF-A0A2E7MLL7-F1
#
_cell.length_a   1.000
_cell.length_b   1.000
_cell.length_c   1.000
_cell.angle_alpha   90.00
_cell.angle_beta   90.00
_cell.angle_gamma   90.00
#
_symmetry.space_group_name_H-M   'P 1'
#
loop_
_entity.id
_entity.type
_entity.pdbx_description
1 polymer ?
#
loop_
_entity_poly.entity_id
_entity_poly.type
_entity_poly.pdbx_seq_one_letter_code
_entity_poly.pdbx_strand_id
1 'polypeptide(L)'
;MPLKILAKRTDLLVAGRDKNRPSRAKSIASVSPEEAGLQRARAEHVGSLLRPRRLLKARRDLANGLILPAQFKNIEDRAVDRALRLQEEAGLEILTDGEMRRLSFQSQMTAAVEGFGAPALDAFLWGDWRGGDDMGDKRVERPAGLAVVEKLRRRRHLCAEEFTYLRART
;
A
#
# COMPACT_ATOMS: atom_id res chain seq x y z
N MET A 1 -31.09 -14.38 6.62
CA MET A 1 -30.25 -13.58 7.55
C MET A 1 -29.60 -12.44 6.78
N PRO A 2 -30.00 -11.18 6.99
CA PRO A 2 -29.34 -10.03 6.35
C PRO A 2 -28.46 -9.24 7.32
N LEU A 3 -27.28 -8.84 6.83
CA LEU A 3 -26.30 -7.98 7.50
C LEU A 3 -26.87 -6.56 7.73
N LYS A 4 -26.68 -6.03 8.94
CA LYS A 4 -26.99 -4.64 9.30
C LYS A 4 -25.78 -3.74 8.99
N ILE A 5 -25.95 -2.82 8.04
CA ILE A 5 -25.08 -1.65 7.84
C ILE A 5 -25.65 -0.53 8.72
N LEU A 6 -24.90 -0.09 9.74
CA LEU A 6 -25.33 0.97 10.65
C LEU A 6 -24.81 2.33 10.16
N ALA A 7 -25.65 3.05 9.43
CA ALA A 7 -25.50 4.50 9.25
C ALA A 7 -26.08 5.21 10.49
N LYS A 8 -25.28 5.98 11.23
CA LYS A 8 -25.78 6.83 12.32
C LYS A 8 -26.15 8.21 11.77
N ARG A 9 -27.43 8.54 11.90
CA ARG A 9 -28.04 9.86 11.74
C ARG A 9 -27.37 10.89 12.66
N THR A 10 -27.03 12.04 12.08
CA THR A 10 -26.76 13.30 12.79
C THR A 10 -28.06 14.05 12.96
N ASP A 11 -28.58 14.10 14.18
CA ASP A 11 -29.65 15.01 14.56
C ASP A 11 -29.05 16.15 15.40
N LEU A 12 -29.04 17.34 14.82
CA LEU A 12 -28.86 18.62 15.50
C LEU A 12 -30.06 18.84 16.44
N LEU A 13 -29.79 19.08 17.72
CA LEU A 13 -30.75 19.67 18.65
C LEU A 13 -30.05 20.79 19.43
N VAL A 14 -30.43 22.01 19.09
CA VAL A 14 -30.20 23.22 19.86
C VAL A 14 -31.14 23.18 21.07
N ALA A 15 -30.60 23.21 22.29
CA ALA A 15 -31.39 23.38 23.51
C ALA A 15 -30.65 24.30 24.49
N GLY A 16 -31.37 25.29 25.01
CA GLY A 16 -30.88 26.44 25.75
C GLY A 16 -30.18 26.14 27.08
N ARG A 17 -29.35 27.12 27.50
CA ARG A 17 -28.65 27.13 28.80
C ARG A 17 -29.64 27.37 29.94
N ASP A 18 -29.92 26.34 30.72
CA ASP A 18 -30.44 26.48 32.08
C ASP A 18 -29.30 26.93 33.02
N LYS A 19 -29.50 28.04 33.73
CA LYS A 19 -28.51 28.72 34.58
C LYS A 19 -28.53 28.27 36.04
N ASN A 20 -29.28 27.22 36.40
CA ASN A 20 -29.48 26.89 37.82
C ASN A 20 -29.24 25.42 38.21
N ARG A 21 -28.22 24.76 37.62
CA ARG A 21 -27.81 23.41 38.04
C ARG A 21 -26.71 23.46 39.10
N PRO A 22 -26.90 22.88 40.31
CA PRO A 22 -25.89 22.92 41.37
C PRO A 22 -24.63 22.13 40.98
N SER A 23 -23.45 22.67 41.31
CA SER A 23 -22.16 22.05 41.03
C SER A 23 -21.96 20.80 41.90
N ARG A 24 -22.16 19.63 41.31
CA ARG A 24 -21.61 18.38 41.88
C ARG A 24 -20.11 18.40 41.62
N ALA A 25 -19.34 18.97 42.55
CA ALA A 25 -17.93 18.66 42.67
C ALA A 25 -17.81 17.15 42.97
N LYS A 26 -17.71 16.34 41.93
CA LYS A 26 -17.24 14.97 42.06
C LYS A 26 -15.75 15.07 42.37
N SER A 27 -15.40 14.71 43.60
CA SER A 27 -14.06 14.26 43.95
C SER A 27 -13.52 13.41 42.80
N ILE A 28 -12.50 13.93 42.11
CA ILE A 28 -11.72 13.15 41.16
C ILE A 28 -10.86 12.27 42.07
N ALA A 29 -11.34 11.05 42.33
CA ALA A 29 -10.46 10.00 42.83
C ALA A 29 -9.25 9.97 41.88
N SER A 30 -8.06 10.15 42.44
CA SER A 30 -6.81 10.11 41.70
C SER A 30 -6.66 8.70 41.11
N VAL A 31 -7.07 8.54 39.86
CA VAL A 31 -6.76 7.35 39.08
C VAL A 31 -5.24 7.30 38.97
N SER A 32 -4.66 6.24 39.51
CA SER A 32 -3.22 6.03 39.42
C SER A 32 -2.82 5.99 37.93
N PRO A 33 -1.62 6.49 37.55
CA PRO A 33 -1.18 6.50 36.15
C PRO A 33 -1.15 5.10 35.49
N GLU A 34 -1.24 4.04 36.29
CA GLU A 34 -1.23 2.65 35.86
C GLU A 34 -2.57 2.18 35.25
N GLU A 35 -3.69 2.80 35.62
CA GLU A 35 -5.04 2.45 35.15
C GLU A 35 -5.53 3.31 33.97
N ALA A 36 -4.80 4.37 33.61
CA ALA A 36 -4.97 5.06 32.33
C ALA A 36 -4.36 4.19 31.24
N GLY A 37 -5.05 3.08 30.93
CA GLY A 37 -4.61 2.02 30.03
C GLY A 37 -3.89 2.61 28.83
N LEU A 38 -2.58 2.33 28.75
CA LEU A 38 -1.74 2.67 27.63
C LEU A 38 -2.50 2.24 26.37
N GLN A 39 -3.06 3.20 25.62
CA GLN A 39 -3.68 2.87 24.35
C GLN A 39 -2.60 2.19 23.53
N ARG A 40 -2.79 0.90 23.29
CA ARG A 40 -1.80 0.08 22.59
C ARG A 40 -1.67 0.66 21.20
N ALA A 41 -0.57 1.35 20.92
CA ALA A 41 -0.34 1.97 19.64
C ALA A 41 -0.28 0.86 18.58
N ARG A 42 -1.21 0.89 17.61
CA ARG A 42 -1.18 -0.03 16.47
C ARG A 42 -0.12 0.46 15.49
N ALA A 43 0.85 -0.39 15.19
CA ALA A 43 1.85 -0.16 14.16
C ALA A 43 1.68 -1.21 13.06
N GLU A 44 1.59 -0.76 11.81
CA GLU A 44 1.44 -1.62 10.64
C GLU A 44 2.38 -1.17 9.53
N HIS A 45 2.73 -2.10 8.66
CA HIS A 45 3.46 -1.80 7.45
C HIS A 45 2.51 -1.40 6.32
N VAL A 46 2.84 -0.32 5.59
CA VAL A 46 1.90 0.27 4.61
C VAL A 46 1.92 -0.43 3.24
N GLY A 47 3.02 -1.12 2.86
CA GLY A 47 3.08 -1.78 1.55
C GLY A 47 4.46 -2.33 1.18
N SER A 48 5.21 -1.58 0.39
CA SER A 48 6.49 -2.01 -0.22
C SER A 48 7.56 -2.45 0.78
N LEU A 49 8.06 -3.68 0.60
CA LEU A 49 9.26 -4.19 1.31
C LEU A 49 10.45 -4.27 0.36
N LEU A 50 11.66 -4.40 0.91
CA LEU A 50 12.88 -4.48 0.13
C LEU A 50 12.87 -5.72 -0.78
N ARG A 51 12.99 -5.51 -2.09
CA ARG A 51 12.98 -6.59 -3.08
C ARG A 51 14.26 -7.43 -2.97
N PRO A 52 14.17 -8.77 -2.85
CA PRO A 52 15.35 -9.62 -2.80
C PRO A 52 16.19 -9.53 -4.08
N ARG A 53 17.53 -9.60 -3.97
CA ARG A 53 18.45 -9.58 -5.12
C ARG A 53 18.08 -10.61 -6.21
N ARG A 54 17.60 -11.79 -5.81
CA ARG A 54 17.14 -12.84 -6.74
C ARG A 54 15.96 -12.40 -7.61
N LEU A 55 15.04 -11.60 -7.06
CA LEU A 55 13.86 -11.11 -7.77
C LEU A 55 14.27 -10.04 -8.79
N LEU A 56 15.18 -9.15 -8.39
CA LEU A 56 15.77 -8.14 -9.28
C LEU A 56 16.56 -8.80 -10.43
N LYS A 57 17.31 -9.88 -10.16
CA LYS A 57 17.98 -10.66 -11.21
C LYS A 57 16.95 -11.31 -12.13
N ALA A 58 15.95 -12.00 -11.59
CA ALA A 58 14.94 -12.69 -12.39
C ALA A 58 14.18 -11.75 -13.32
N ARG A 59 13.92 -10.51 -12.89
CA ARG A 59 13.29 -9.49 -13.76
C ARG A 59 14.16 -9.14 -14.96
N ARG A 60 15.48 -9.00 -14.76
CA ARG A 60 16.44 -8.79 -15.86
C ARG A 60 16.55 -10.02 -16.76
N ASP A 61 16.61 -11.21 -16.16
CA ASP A 61 16.68 -12.46 -16.92
C ASP A 61 15.43 -12.65 -17.80
N LEU A 62 14.24 -12.32 -17.29
CA LEU A 62 12.99 -12.35 -18.07
C LEU A 62 13.04 -11.36 -19.24
N ALA A 63 13.48 -10.12 -18.99
CA ALA A 63 13.61 -9.10 -20.03
C ALA A 63 14.60 -9.50 -21.14
N ASN A 64 15.63 -10.28 -20.79
CA ASN A 64 16.62 -10.82 -21.72
C ASN A 64 16.23 -12.18 -22.33
N GLY A 65 15.02 -12.70 -22.04
CA GLY A 65 14.57 -14.00 -22.55
C GLY A 65 15.30 -15.22 -21.98
N LEU A 66 16.04 -15.06 -20.87
CA LEU A 66 16.83 -16.13 -20.25
C LEU A 66 16.00 -17.07 -19.36
N ILE A 67 14.81 -16.63 -18.92
CA ILE A 67 13.86 -17.45 -18.17
C ILE A 67 12.45 -17.28 -18.74
N LEU A 68 11.64 -18.32 -18.58
CA LEU A 68 10.23 -18.32 -18.98
C LEU A 68 9.37 -17.50 -18.00
N PRO A 69 8.24 -16.93 -18.45
CA PRO A 69 7.30 -16.22 -17.58
C PRO A 69 6.86 -17.04 -16.36
N ALA A 70 6.63 -18.34 -16.52
CA ALA A 70 6.27 -19.24 -15.42
C ALA A 70 7.39 -19.37 -14.37
N GLN A 71 8.66 -19.37 -14.80
CA GLN A 71 9.80 -19.41 -13.87
C GLN A 71 9.92 -18.08 -13.11
N PHE A 72 9.72 -16.95 -13.79
CA PHE A 72 9.69 -15.63 -13.15
C PHE A 72 8.57 -15.53 -12.12
N LYS A 73 7.35 -15.97 -12.47
CA LYS A 73 6.19 -16.04 -11.56
C LYS A 73 6.52 -16.81 -10.28
N ASN A 74 7.14 -17.98 -10.39
CA ASN A 74 7.56 -18.77 -9.22
C ASN A 74 8.60 -18.05 -8.35
N ILE A 75 9.40 -17.14 -8.90
CA ILE A 75 10.36 -16.34 -8.15
C ILE A 75 9.66 -15.19 -7.41
N GLU A 76 8.65 -14.56 -8.04
CA GLU A 76 7.78 -13.58 -7.41
C GLU A 76 6.99 -14.19 -6.25
N ASP A 77 6.36 -15.35 -6.46
CA ASP A 77 5.64 -16.12 -5.44
C ASP A 77 6.50 -16.33 -4.18
N ARG A 78 7.72 -16.85 -4.38
CA ARG A 78 8.69 -17.06 -3.30
C ARG A 78 9.16 -15.76 -2.64
N ALA A 79 9.11 -14.62 -3.33
CA ALA A 79 9.44 -13.34 -2.74
C ALA A 79 8.29 -12.83 -1.86
N VAL A 80 7.04 -12.97 -2.32
CA VAL A 80 5.84 -12.68 -1.50
C VAL A 80 5.82 -13.58 -0.26
N ASP A 81 6.03 -14.89 -0.41
CA ASP A 81 6.04 -15.80 0.75
C ASP A 81 7.10 -15.42 1.80
N ARG A 82 8.23 -14.83 1.38
CA ARG A 82 9.25 -14.32 2.31
C ARG A 82 8.83 -13.00 2.97
N ALA A 83 8.17 -12.13 2.23
CA ALA A 83 7.60 -10.90 2.78
C ALA A 83 6.56 -11.20 3.87
N LEU A 84 5.70 -12.21 3.65
CA LEU A 84 4.72 -12.64 4.63
C LEU A 84 5.38 -13.17 5.90
N ARG A 85 6.29 -14.14 5.77
CA ARG A 85 7.03 -14.66 6.93
C ARG A 85 7.75 -13.58 7.73
N LEU A 86 8.39 -12.62 7.05
CA LEU A 86 9.07 -11.52 7.73
C LEU A 86 8.11 -10.67 8.57
N GLN A 87 6.92 -10.39 8.06
CA GLN A 87 5.91 -9.59 8.77
C GLN A 87 5.29 -10.40 9.92
N GLU A 88 5.05 -11.70 9.73
CA GLU A 88 4.59 -12.63 10.78
C GLU A 88 5.62 -12.74 11.92
N GLU A 89 6.90 -12.94 11.60
CA GLU A 89 8.01 -12.99 12.56
C GLU A 89 8.17 -11.66 13.33
N ALA A 90 7.80 -10.53 12.70
CA ALA A 90 7.77 -9.21 13.33
C ALA A 90 6.52 -8.98 14.20
N GLY A 91 5.55 -9.91 14.22
CA GLY A 91 4.33 -9.82 15.00
C GLY A 91 3.27 -8.87 14.43
N LEU A 92 3.30 -8.60 13.12
CA LEU A 92 2.29 -7.76 12.47
C LEU A 92 0.97 -8.52 12.28
N GLU A 93 -0.15 -7.85 12.57
CA GLU A 93 -1.50 -8.40 12.39
C GLU A 93 -2.01 -8.23 10.95
N ILE A 94 -1.63 -7.12 10.29
CA ILE A 94 -2.06 -6.82 8.92
C ILE A 94 -0.87 -7.03 7.98
N LEU A 95 -0.98 -8.04 7.12
CA LEU A 95 0.07 -8.42 6.20
C LEU A 95 -0.12 -7.81 4.81
N THR A 96 0.99 -7.47 4.16
CA THR A 96 1.04 -7.02 2.77
C THR A 96 1.86 -7.98 1.92
N ASP A 97 1.69 -8.00 0.60
CA ASP A 97 2.53 -8.81 -0.29
C ASP A 97 3.95 -8.23 -0.50
N GLY A 98 4.26 -7.12 0.17
CA GLY A 98 5.51 -6.37 0.02
C GLY A 98 5.65 -5.65 -1.33
N GLU A 99 4.59 -5.60 -2.15
CA GLU A 99 4.60 -5.09 -3.52
C GLU A 99 5.65 -5.76 -4.43
N MET A 100 5.96 -7.04 -4.18
CA MET A 100 7.05 -7.76 -4.85
C MET A 100 6.87 -7.82 -6.37
N ARG A 101 5.62 -7.85 -6.85
CA ARG A 101 5.27 -7.94 -8.28
C ARG A 101 5.33 -6.61 -9.02
N ARG A 102 5.33 -5.49 -8.27
CA ARG A 102 5.28 -4.15 -8.87
C ARG A 102 6.65 -3.69 -9.30
N LEU A 103 6.70 -3.00 -10.43
CA LEU A 103 7.90 -2.29 -10.90
C LEU A 103 7.99 -0.90 -10.26
N SER A 104 6.86 -0.22 -10.20
CA SER A 104 6.65 1.11 -9.60
C SER A 104 5.22 1.18 -9.05
N PHE A 105 4.95 2.11 -8.14
CA PHE A 105 3.60 2.42 -7.67
C PHE A 105 2.58 2.58 -8.82
N GLN A 106 2.96 3.30 -9.88
CA GLN A 106 2.10 3.59 -11.03
C GLN A 106 2.05 2.44 -12.05
N SER A 107 2.99 1.48 -11.99
CA SER A 107 3.18 0.46 -13.04
C SER A 107 1.98 -0.46 -13.24
N GLN A 108 1.21 -0.74 -12.19
CA GLN A 108 0.02 -1.59 -12.31
C GLN A 108 -1.07 -0.95 -13.17
N MET A 109 -1.14 0.39 -13.20
CA MET A 109 -2.12 1.10 -14.02
C MET A 109 -1.92 0.79 -15.49
N THR A 110 -0.71 0.99 -15.99
CA THR A 110 -0.39 0.77 -17.40
C THR A 110 -0.28 -0.71 -17.77
N ALA A 111 -0.01 -1.60 -16.80
CA ALA A 111 -0.03 -3.04 -17.02
C ALA A 111 -1.46 -3.62 -17.13
N ALA A 112 -2.44 -3.01 -16.46
CA ALA A 112 -3.81 -3.54 -16.38
C ALA A 112 -4.81 -2.83 -17.32
N VAL A 113 -4.43 -1.71 -17.93
CA VAL A 113 -5.31 -0.84 -18.73
C VAL A 113 -4.66 -0.49 -20.07
N GLU A 114 -5.43 -0.62 -21.14
CA GLU A 114 -5.09 -0.21 -22.52
C GLU A 114 -5.24 1.28 -22.73
N GLY A 115 -4.64 1.79 -23.80
CA GLY A 115 -4.78 3.18 -24.23
C GLY A 115 -3.72 4.12 -23.68
N PHE A 116 -2.74 3.61 -22.92
CA PHE A 116 -1.49 4.32 -22.65
C PHE A 116 -0.47 4.04 -23.75
N GLY A 117 0.36 5.04 -24.08
CA GLY A 117 1.59 4.83 -24.83
C GLY A 117 2.54 3.89 -24.06
N ALA A 118 3.54 3.31 -24.75
CA ALA A 118 4.46 2.36 -24.15
C ALA A 118 5.27 3.02 -23.00
N PRO A 119 5.02 2.67 -21.73
CA PRO A 119 5.71 3.29 -20.62
C PRO A 119 7.04 2.56 -20.42
N ALA A 120 8.15 3.21 -20.80
CA ALA A 120 9.48 2.80 -20.37
C ALA A 120 9.64 3.05 -18.85
N LEU A 121 10.71 2.53 -18.24
CA LEU A 121 10.92 2.62 -16.78
C LEU A 121 11.01 4.09 -16.30
N ASP A 122 11.57 4.96 -17.12
CA ASP A 122 11.67 6.41 -16.93
C ASP A 122 10.29 7.11 -16.88
N ALA A 123 9.23 6.49 -17.41
CA ALA A 123 7.86 6.99 -17.31
C ALA A 123 7.38 7.15 -15.86
N PHE A 124 8.03 6.45 -14.92
CA PHE A 124 7.72 6.51 -13.49
C PHE A 124 8.71 7.33 -12.69
N LEU A 125 9.78 7.82 -13.32
CA LEU A 125 10.90 8.49 -12.64
C LEU A 125 11.23 9.85 -13.26
N TRP A 126 10.41 10.38 -14.15
CA TRP A 126 10.61 11.71 -14.72
C TRP A 126 10.39 12.80 -13.68
N GLY A 127 11.07 13.93 -13.86
CA GLY A 127 11.03 15.09 -12.98
C GLY A 127 12.40 15.45 -12.40
N ASP A 128 12.37 16.45 -11.53
CA ASP A 128 13.52 16.95 -10.80
C ASP A 128 13.58 16.27 -9.43
N TRP A 129 14.64 15.49 -9.21
CA TRP A 129 14.92 14.76 -7.98
C TRP A 129 15.97 15.50 -7.17
N ARG A 130 15.77 15.54 -5.86
CA ARG A 130 16.74 16.08 -4.90
C ARG A 130 17.43 14.93 -4.19
N GLY A 131 18.75 14.86 -4.31
CA GLY A 131 19.57 13.85 -3.64
C GLY A 131 20.22 14.39 -2.39
N GLY A 132 20.71 13.49 -1.54
CA GLY A 132 21.64 13.84 -0.47
C GLY A 132 23.02 14.20 -1.02
N ASP A 133 23.93 14.64 -0.15
CA ASP A 133 25.27 15.12 -0.51
C ASP A 133 26.09 14.10 -1.32
N ASP A 134 25.83 12.80 -1.14
CA ASP A 134 26.50 11.69 -1.80
C ASP A 134 25.97 11.38 -3.21
N MET A 135 24.69 11.69 -3.49
CA MET A 135 24.02 11.36 -4.74
C MET A 135 23.81 12.57 -5.65
N GLY A 136 23.66 13.76 -5.07
CA GLY A 136 23.34 15.00 -5.80
C GLY A 136 21.96 14.99 -6.45
N ASP A 137 21.57 16.15 -6.98
CA ASP A 137 20.31 16.30 -7.71
C ASP A 137 20.33 15.55 -9.04
N LYS A 138 19.16 15.07 -9.47
CA LYS A 138 19.00 14.36 -10.73
C LYS A 138 17.77 14.87 -11.47
N ARG A 139 17.94 15.15 -12.76
CA ARG A 139 16.82 15.44 -13.67
C ARG A 139 16.61 14.28 -14.61
N VAL A 140 15.35 13.86 -14.75
CA VAL A 140 14.92 12.85 -15.72
C VAL A 140 13.86 13.47 -16.61
N GLU A 141 14.14 13.54 -17.90
CA GLU A 141 13.19 14.10 -18.86
C GLU A 141 11.93 13.26 -18.96
N ARG A 142 10.80 13.94 -19.15
CA ARG A 142 9.53 13.25 -19.35
C ARG A 142 9.56 12.49 -20.68
N PRO A 143 9.28 11.17 -20.71
CA PRO A 143 9.24 10.43 -21.96
C PRO A 143 8.13 10.98 -22.88
N ALA A 144 8.47 11.22 -24.16
CA ALA A 144 7.53 11.76 -25.13
C ALA A 144 6.30 10.85 -25.35
N GLY A 145 6.48 9.53 -25.20
CA GLY A 145 5.41 8.54 -25.32
C GLY A 145 4.52 8.39 -24.09
N LEU A 146 4.79 9.10 -22.99
CA LEU A 146 4.00 9.01 -21.76
C LEU A 146 2.71 9.84 -21.89
N ALA A 147 1.69 9.24 -22.50
CA ALA A 147 0.37 9.84 -22.66
C ALA A 147 -0.74 8.79 -22.71
N VAL A 148 -1.98 9.25 -22.52
CA VAL A 148 -3.17 8.50 -22.97
C VAL A 148 -3.29 8.75 -24.46
N VAL A 149 -3.13 7.70 -25.26
CA VAL A 149 -3.12 7.74 -26.73
C VAL A 149 -4.40 7.21 -27.34
N GLU A 150 -5.19 6.42 -26.59
CA GLU A 150 -6.47 5.88 -27.02
C GLU A 150 -7.47 5.82 -25.85
N LYS A 151 -8.72 5.46 -26.14
CA LYS A 151 -9.74 5.26 -25.10
C LYS A 151 -9.30 4.17 -24.12
N LEU A 152 -9.29 4.50 -22.83
CA LEU A 152 -8.86 3.57 -21.79
C LEU A 152 -9.81 2.38 -21.66
N ARG A 153 -9.24 1.17 -21.71
CA ARG A 153 -9.98 -0.09 -21.50
C ARG A 153 -9.27 -0.99 -20.51
N ARG A 154 -9.98 -1.39 -19.45
CA ARG A 154 -9.44 -2.28 -18.42
C ARG A 154 -9.31 -3.71 -18.95
N ARG A 155 -8.10 -4.28 -18.97
CA ARG A 155 -7.81 -5.68 -19.34
C ARG A 155 -8.06 -6.64 -18.19
N ARG A 156 -7.66 -6.23 -16.98
CA ARG A 156 -7.78 -7.02 -15.75
C ARG A 156 -8.00 -6.12 -14.54
N HIS A 157 -8.33 -6.71 -13.40
CA HIS A 157 -8.28 -5.97 -12.13
C HIS A 157 -6.82 -5.65 -11.76
N LEU A 158 -6.60 -4.45 -11.23
CA LEU A 158 -5.27 -3.93 -10.91
C LEU A 158 -4.49 -4.83 -9.94
N CYS A 159 -5.16 -5.30 -8.89
CA CYS A 159 -4.53 -5.99 -7.76
C CYS A 159 -5.14 -7.37 -7.46
N ALA A 160 -5.94 -7.92 -8.38
CA ALA A 160 -6.70 -9.15 -8.06
C ALA A 160 -5.80 -10.37 -7.88
N GLU A 161 -4.68 -10.45 -8.60
CA GLU A 161 -3.72 -11.54 -8.44
C GLU A 161 -3.08 -11.48 -7.05
N GLU A 162 -2.53 -10.32 -6.68
CA GLU A 162 -1.89 -10.07 -5.38
C GLU A 162 -2.85 -10.37 -4.24
N PHE A 163 -4.07 -9.85 -4.33
CA PHE A 163 -5.11 -10.10 -3.32
C PHE A 163 -5.48 -11.58 -3.22
N THR A 164 -5.70 -12.26 -4.35
CA THR A 164 -6.08 -13.67 -4.36
C THR A 164 -4.95 -14.55 -3.82
N TYR A 165 -3.71 -14.23 -4.16
CA TYR A 165 -2.52 -14.95 -3.69
C TYR A 165 -2.33 -14.80 -2.18
N LEU A 166 -2.52 -13.58 -1.65
CA LEU A 166 -2.42 -13.28 -0.23
C LEU A 166 -3.53 -13.96 0.57
N ARG A 167 -4.79 -13.80 0.15
CA ARG A 167 -5.97 -14.42 0.78
C ARG A 167 -5.88 -15.95 0.87
N ALA A 168 -5.12 -16.60 -0.01
CA ALA A 168 -4.94 -18.04 0.03
C ALA A 168 -3.90 -18.51 1.08
N ARG A 169 -3.17 -17.57 1.72
CA ARG A 169 -2.07 -17.84 2.66
C ARG A 169 -2.31 -17.27 4.07
N THR A 170 -3.29 -16.39 4.20
CA THR A 170 -3.65 -15.66 5.42
C THR A 170 -5.14 -15.74 5.65
#